data_AF-H2Y3Z4-F1
#
_entry.id   AF-H2Y3Z4-F1
#
_cell.length_a   1.000
_cell.length_b   1.000
_cell.length_c   1.000
_cell.angle_alpha   90.00
_cell.angle_beta   90.00
_cell.angle_gamma   90.00
#
_symmetry.space_group_name_H-M   'P 1'
#
loop_
_entity.id
_entity.type
_entity.pdbx_description
1 polymer ?
#
loop_
_entity_poly.entity_id
_entity_poly.type
_entity_poly.pdbx_seq_one_letter_code
_entity_poly.pdbx_strand_id
1 'polypeptide(L)'
;MNDANQMQTSLPTFVFLRNKPTFSDNGVYTLRIKNDKFEVDFNFNITVLNITAPVNNPPPPNNLGVIIGAACGGVVLLILIVVLVYCIVSKQRNKTPKGKLIFFAVKMEAIIHMTGKRWTIHSMLHQV
;
A
#
# COMPACT_ATOMS: atom_id res chain seq x y z
N MET A 1 15.62 -15.24 -74.17
CA MET A 1 15.19 -15.10 -72.76
C MET A 1 15.34 -16.45 -72.10
N ASN A 2 16.10 -16.54 -71.01
CA ASN A 2 16.32 -17.77 -70.25
C ASN A 2 15.34 -17.76 -69.07
N ASP A 3 14.21 -18.47 -69.18
CA ASP A 3 13.27 -18.64 -68.08
C ASP A 3 13.83 -19.65 -67.10
N ALA A 4 14.67 -19.16 -66.18
CA ALA A 4 15.06 -19.91 -65.00
C ALA A 4 13.82 -20.11 -64.13
N ASN A 5 13.17 -21.27 -64.28
CA ASN A 5 12.18 -21.78 -63.35
C ASN A 5 12.78 -21.81 -61.94
N GLN A 6 12.47 -20.78 -61.14
CA GLN A 6 12.66 -20.78 -59.70
C GLN A 6 11.65 -21.78 -59.13
N MET A 7 12.08 -23.02 -58.92
CA MET A 7 11.33 -23.96 -58.09
C MET A 7 11.33 -23.43 -56.66
N GLN A 8 10.28 -22.69 -56.30
CA GLN A 8 10.04 -22.30 -54.92
C GLN A 8 9.76 -23.57 -54.11
N THR A 9 10.81 -24.10 -53.49
CA THR A 9 10.75 -25.30 -52.66
C THR A 9 10.10 -24.89 -51.35
N SER A 10 8.81 -25.19 -51.17
CA SER A 10 8.15 -25.04 -49.87
C SER A 10 8.76 -26.06 -48.90
N LEU A 11 9.67 -25.58 -48.04
CA LEU A 11 10.26 -26.42 -47.01
C LEU A 11 9.15 -26.84 -46.01
N PRO A 12 9.00 -28.13 -45.72
CA PRO A 12 8.03 -28.59 -44.73
C PRO A 12 8.40 -28.04 -43.35
N THR A 13 7.45 -27.38 -42.69
CA THR A 13 7.61 -26.88 -41.32
C THR A 13 6.92 -27.83 -40.35
N PHE A 14 7.69 -28.40 -39.42
CA PHE A 14 7.17 -29.24 -38.34
C PHE A 14 7.10 -28.40 -37.06
N VAL A 15 5.93 -28.35 -36.42
CA VAL A 15 5.73 -27.58 -35.18
C VAL A 15 5.33 -28.52 -34.06
N PHE A 16 6.05 -28.46 -32.94
CA PHE A 16 5.73 -29.19 -31.71
C PHE A 16 5.27 -28.19 -30.64
N LEU A 17 4.03 -28.33 -30.16
CA LEU A 17 3.47 -27.49 -29.10
C LEU A 17 3.23 -28.29 -27.83
N ARG A 18 3.65 -27.73 -26.69
CA ARG A 18 3.31 -28.23 -25.36
C ARG A 18 2.44 -27.20 -24.63
N ASN A 19 1.21 -27.58 -24.26
CA ASN A 19 0.21 -26.66 -23.72
C ASN A 19 0.49 -26.22 -22.26
N LYS A 20 1.34 -26.95 -21.52
CA LYS A 20 1.73 -26.66 -20.13
C LYS A 20 3.16 -27.13 -19.87
N PRO A 21 4.19 -26.29 -20.12
CA PRO A 21 5.57 -26.67 -19.84
C PRO A 21 5.80 -26.81 -18.33
N THR A 22 6.52 -27.84 -17.92
CA THR A 22 6.93 -28.10 -16.53
C THR A 22 8.46 -28.18 -16.44
N PHE A 23 9.05 -27.98 -15.26
CA PHE A 23 10.52 -28.04 -15.11
C PHE A 23 11.12 -29.42 -15.46
N SER A 24 10.30 -30.48 -15.44
CA SER A 24 10.67 -31.80 -15.94
C SER A 24 10.98 -31.85 -17.43
N ASP A 25 10.63 -30.80 -18.17
CA ASP A 25 10.83 -30.71 -19.62
C ASP A 25 12.18 -30.10 -19.99
N ASN A 26 13.00 -29.77 -18.98
CA ASN A 26 14.36 -29.33 -19.17
C ASN A 26 15.24 -30.50 -19.58
N GLY A 27 15.98 -30.33 -20.67
CA GLY A 27 16.89 -31.38 -21.11
C GLY A 27 17.36 -31.21 -22.55
N VAL A 28 18.10 -32.21 -23.00
CA VAL A 28 18.58 -32.34 -24.37
C VAL A 28 17.56 -33.17 -25.14
N TYR A 29 17.08 -32.62 -26.24
CA TYR A 29 16.13 -33.27 -27.14
C TYR A 29 16.78 -33.51 -28.50
N THR A 30 16.37 -34.58 -29.16
CA THR A 30 16.81 -34.92 -30.52
C THR A 30 15.60 -34.89 -31.46
N LEU A 31 15.65 -34.04 -32.48
CA LEU A 31 14.75 -34.09 -33.62
C LEU A 31 15.35 -35.02 -34.67
N ARG A 32 14.68 -36.15 -34.91
CA ARG A 32 15.05 -37.11 -35.94
C ARG A 32 14.15 -36.97 -37.16
N ILE A 33 14.75 -36.70 -38.31
CA ILE A 33 14.08 -36.68 -39.61
C ILE A 33 14.54 -37.91 -40.39
N LYS A 34 13.60 -38.80 -40.72
CA LYS A 34 13.88 -40.04 -41.43
C LYS A 34 12.97 -40.22 -42.64
N ASN A 35 13.55 -40.71 -43.73
CA ASN A 35 12.86 -41.22 -44.90
C ASN A 35 13.57 -42.51 -45.37
N ASP A 36 13.06 -43.19 -46.39
CA ASP A 36 13.59 -44.46 -46.90
C ASP A 36 15.06 -44.40 -47.36
N LYS A 37 15.57 -43.19 -47.60
CA LYS A 37 16.92 -42.94 -48.14
C LYS A 37 17.87 -42.23 -47.18
N PHE A 38 17.37 -41.69 -46.05
CA PHE A 38 18.14 -40.77 -45.22
C PHE A 38 17.61 -40.66 -43.79
N GLU A 39 18.52 -40.43 -42.85
CA GLU A 39 18.22 -40.17 -41.44
C GLU A 39 19.16 -39.07 -40.92
N VAL A 40 18.59 -38.02 -40.32
CA VAL A 40 19.34 -36.95 -39.66
C VAL A 40 18.77 -36.62 -38.30
N ASP A 41 19.68 -36.40 -37.35
CA ASP A 41 19.40 -36.01 -35.98
C ASP A 41 19.89 -34.58 -35.72
N PHE A 42 19.02 -33.75 -35.11
CA PHE A 42 19.35 -32.42 -34.60
C PHE A 42 19.18 -32.39 -33.09
N ASN A 43 20.24 -32.06 -32.36
CA ASN A 43 20.19 -31.94 -30.91
C ASN A 43 19.98 -30.50 -30.48
N PHE A 44 19.05 -30.25 -29.58
CA PHE A 44 18.77 -28.94 -29.02
C PHE A 44 18.42 -29.02 -27.54
N ASN A 45 18.71 -27.96 -26.79
CA ASN A 45 18.41 -27.88 -25.37
C ASN A 45 17.11 -27.12 -25.15
N ILE A 46 16.22 -27.69 -24.35
CA ILE A 46 15.01 -27.02 -23.87
C ILE A 46 15.25 -26.56 -22.43
N THR A 47 14.89 -25.31 -22.16
CA THR A 47 14.88 -24.75 -20.80
C THR A 47 13.57 -24.01 -20.56
N VAL A 48 12.81 -24.51 -19.60
CA VAL A 48 11.57 -23.95 -19.07
C VAL A 48 11.95 -22.94 -18.00
N LEU A 49 11.59 -21.68 -18.24
CA LEU A 49 11.81 -20.58 -17.31
C LEU A 49 10.58 -20.41 -16.43
N ASN A 50 10.79 -20.27 -15.11
CA ASN A 50 9.75 -19.80 -14.23
C ASN A 50 9.60 -18.29 -14.38
N ILE A 51 8.84 -17.85 -15.37
CA ILE A 51 8.46 -16.44 -15.45
C ILE A 51 7.36 -16.25 -14.41
N THR A 52 7.78 -16.07 -13.16
CA THR A 52 6.90 -15.52 -12.15
C THR A 52 6.57 -14.13 -12.66
N ALA A 53 5.39 -13.94 -13.23
CA ALA A 53 4.90 -12.60 -13.53
C ALA A 53 5.11 -11.78 -12.25
N PRO A 54 5.65 -10.55 -12.34
CA PRO A 54 5.76 -9.72 -11.15
C PRO A 54 4.36 -9.69 -10.54
N VAL A 55 4.25 -10.23 -9.33
CA VAL A 55 3.03 -10.08 -8.55
C VAL A 55 2.90 -8.58 -8.41
N ASN A 56 1.91 -8.00 -9.10
CA ASN A 56 1.52 -6.60 -8.96
C ASN A 56 0.94 -6.44 -7.55
N ASN A 57 1.77 -6.59 -6.53
CA ASN A 57 1.45 -6.17 -5.20
C ASN A 57 1.34 -4.65 -5.29
N PRO A 58 0.15 -4.06 -5.07
CA PRO A 58 0.04 -2.62 -5.04
C PRO A 58 1.03 -2.10 -3.98
N PRO A 59 1.76 -1.01 -4.27
CA PRO A 59 2.65 -0.41 -3.29
C PRO A 59 1.86 -0.09 -2.00
N PRO A 60 2.49 -0.21 -0.82
CA PRO A 60 1.85 0.16 0.44
C PRO A 60 1.29 1.59 0.35
N PRO A 61 0.14 1.87 0.97
CA PRO A 61 -0.45 3.20 0.96
C PRO A 61 0.54 4.23 1.56
N ASN A 62 0.78 5.32 0.83
CA ASN A 62 1.66 6.41 1.22
C ASN A 62 0.93 7.39 2.16
N ASN A 63 1.12 7.22 3.46
CA ASN A 63 0.46 8.00 4.52
C ASN A 63 1.20 9.29 4.93
N LEU A 64 2.27 9.69 4.23
CA LEU A 64 3.08 10.88 4.55
C LEU A 64 2.26 12.16 4.66
N GLY A 65 1.30 12.37 3.75
CA GLY A 65 0.46 13.58 3.76
C GLY A 65 -0.41 13.69 5.02
N VAL A 66 -0.93 12.56 5.52
CA VAL A 66 -1.75 12.52 6.74
C VAL A 66 -0.91 12.85 7.96
N ILE A 67 0.31 12.32 8.04
CA ILE A 67 1.24 12.56 9.14
C ILE A 67 1.65 14.04 9.21
N ILE A 68 2.04 14.61 8.06
CA ILE A 68 2.44 16.02 7.97
C ILE A 68 1.25 16.94 8.28
N GLY A 69 0.07 16.61 7.77
CA GLY A 69 -1.16 17.37 8.02
C GLY A 69 -1.55 17.38 9.49
N ALA A 70 -1.47 16.23 10.17
CA ALA A 70 -1.79 16.13 11.60
C ALA A 70 -0.79 16.91 12.47
N ALA A 71 0.51 16.82 12.16
CA ALA A 71 1.55 17.55 12.89
C ALA A 71 1.38 19.07 12.77
N CYS A 72 1.26 19.58 11.53
CA CYS A 72 1.09 21.01 11.28
C CYS A 72 -0.25 21.53 11.83
N GLY A 73 -1.35 20.81 11.60
CA GLY A 73 -2.68 21.19 12.06
C GLY A 73 -2.79 21.21 13.59
N GLY A 74 -2.21 20.22 14.28
CA GLY A 74 -2.21 20.15 15.74
C GLY A 74 -1.48 21.32 16.39
N VAL A 75 -0.33 21.72 15.84
CA VAL A 75 0.45 22.87 16.36
C VAL A 75 -0.33 24.18 16.18
N VAL A 76 -0.91 24.42 15.00
CA VAL A 76 -1.70 25.63 14.75
C VAL A 76 -2.93 25.70 15.66
N LEU A 77 -3.64 24.58 15.83
CA LEU A 77 -4.81 24.52 16.71
C LEU A 77 -4.42 24.77 18.19
N LEU A 78 -3.33 24.20 18.66
CA LEU A 78 -2.83 24.43 20.02
C LEU A 78 -2.49 25.90 20.27
N ILE A 79 -1.78 26.53 19.34
CA ILE A 79 -1.43 27.96 19.45
C ILE A 79 -2.70 28.81 19.52
N LEU A 80 -3.70 28.51 18.68
CA LEU A 80 -4.97 29.23 18.68
C LEU A 80 -5.70 29.10 20.02
N ILE A 81 -5.71 27.89 20.61
CA ILE A 81 -6.30 27.65 21.94
C ILE A 81 -5.56 28.48 23.01
N VAL A 82 -4.23 28.47 23.01
CA VAL A 82 -3.42 29.24 23.98
C VAL A 82 -3.72 30.74 23.87
N VAL A 83 -3.76 31.28 22.65
CA VAL A 83 -4.09 32.70 22.40
C VAL A 83 -5.51 33.01 22.87
N LEU A 84 -6.48 32.13 22.59
CA LEU A 84 -7.87 32.31 23.00
C LEU A 84 -7.99 32.36 24.53
N VAL A 85 -7.36 31.42 25.24
CA VAL A 85 -7.34 31.38 26.72
C VAL A 85 -6.68 32.63 27.27
N TYR A 86 -5.54 33.03 26.73
CA TYR A 86 -4.84 34.24 27.14
C TYR A 86 -5.71 35.50 26.97
N CYS A 87 -6.37 35.64 25.81
CA CYS A 87 -7.28 36.76 25.54
C CYS A 87 -8.46 36.79 26.51
N ILE A 88 -9.06 35.64 26.83
CA ILE A 88 -10.17 35.56 27.79
C ILE A 88 -9.68 35.96 29.20
N VAL A 89 -8.56 35.40 29.66
CA VAL A 89 -8.00 35.71 30.99
C VAL A 89 -7.62 37.19 31.09
N SER A 90 -6.93 37.72 30.08
CA SER A 90 -6.53 39.13 30.03
C SER A 90 -7.75 40.07 30.05
N LYS A 91 -8.78 39.74 29.27
CA LYS A 91 -10.04 40.52 29.23
C LYS A 91 -10.82 40.45 30.54
N GLN A 92 -10.76 39.35 31.28
CA GLN A 92 -11.38 39.24 32.60
C GLN A 92 -10.62 40.03 33.67
N ARG A 93 -9.28 40.00 33.65
CA ARG A 93 -8.43 40.75 34.59
C ARG A 93 -8.61 42.27 34.46
N ASN A 94 -8.88 42.77 33.26
CA ASN A 94 -9.13 44.20 33.02
C ASN A 94 -10.53 44.65 33.48
N LYS A 95 -11.41 43.74 33.91
CA LYS A 95 -12.80 44.05 34.30
C LYS A 95 -13.10 43.84 35.79
N THR A 96 -12.13 43.43 36.61
CA THR A 96 -12.38 43.23 38.05
C THR A 96 -11.35 43.99 38.90
N PRO A 97 -11.76 45.06 39.62
CA PRO A 97 -10.98 45.58 40.72
C PRO A 97 -10.76 44.49 41.79
N LYS A 98 -9.60 44.58 42.45
CA LYS A 98 -9.03 43.66 43.44
C LYS A 98 -10.07 42.87 44.25
N GLY A 99 -9.97 41.55 44.20
CA GLY A 99 -10.55 40.66 45.21
C GLY A 99 -11.84 39.96 44.80
N LYS A 100 -11.73 38.94 43.92
CA LYS A 100 -12.55 37.73 44.07
C LYS A 100 -11.89 36.58 43.31
N LEU A 101 -11.53 35.54 44.07
CA LEU A 101 -11.02 34.27 43.59
C LEU A 101 -12.14 33.60 42.78
N ILE A 102 -12.02 33.58 41.45
CA ILE A 102 -12.98 32.87 40.60
C ILE A 102 -12.39 31.49 40.28
N PHE A 103 -12.91 30.48 40.96
CA PHE A 103 -12.69 29.07 40.64
C PHE A 103 -13.20 28.81 39.21
N PHE A 104 -12.30 28.47 38.29
CA PHE A 104 -12.69 27.93 36.99
C PHE A 104 -13.12 26.47 37.18
N ALA A 105 -14.38 26.26 37.52
CA ALA A 105 -15.01 24.95 37.37
C ALA A 105 -15.20 24.69 35.87
N VAL A 106 -14.23 24.03 35.24
CA VAL A 106 -14.43 23.48 33.89
C VAL A 106 -15.38 22.31 34.02
N LYS A 107 -16.66 22.54 33.73
CA LYS A 107 -17.65 21.47 33.63
C LYS A 107 -17.35 20.67 32.36
N MET A 108 -16.47 19.67 32.48
CA MET A 108 -16.24 18.67 31.45
C MET A 108 -17.41 17.68 31.48
N GLU A 109 -18.43 17.93 30.66
CA GLU A 109 -19.38 16.88 30.30
C GLU A 109 -18.67 15.95 29.29
N ALA A 110 -17.96 14.96 29.81
CA ALA A 110 -17.47 13.86 28.98
C ALA A 110 -18.67 12.97 28.64
N ILE A 111 -19.20 13.09 27.42
CA ILE A 111 -20.17 12.15 26.87
C ILE A 111 -19.41 10.88 26.49
N ILE A 112 -19.14 10.04 27.48
CA ILE A 112 -18.73 8.65 27.24
C ILE A 112 -20.03 7.88 27.03
N HIS A 113 -20.34 7.57 25.77
CA HIS A 113 -21.43 6.66 25.43
C HIS A 113 -21.00 5.22 25.79
N MET A 114 -21.08 4.90 27.08
CA MET A 114 -21.04 3.52 27.56
C MET A 114 -22.37 3.21 28.24
N THR A 115 -23.04 2.23 27.65
CA THR A 115 -24.21 1.50 28.10
C THR A 115 -24.50 1.57 29.61
N GLY A 116 -25.43 2.44 29.99
CA GLY A 116 -26.55 2.04 30.84
C GLY A 116 -26.41 2.07 32.37
N LYS A 117 -25.40 2.68 33.01
CA LYS A 117 -25.43 2.86 34.48
C LYS A 117 -24.86 4.20 34.96
N ARG A 118 -25.68 4.91 35.76
CA ARG A 118 -25.38 6.19 36.41
C ARG A 118 -24.51 5.97 37.65
N TRP A 119 -23.40 6.70 37.77
CA TRP A 119 -22.61 6.77 39.00
C TRP A 119 -22.36 8.23 39.37
N THR A 120 -22.59 8.56 40.65
CA THR A 120 -22.35 9.88 41.23
C THR A 120 -21.09 9.80 42.08
N ILE A 121 -20.06 10.60 41.77
CA ILE A 121 -18.83 10.65 42.57
C ILE A 121 -18.87 11.90 43.46
N HIS A 122 -18.87 11.69 44.78
CA HIS A 122 -18.69 12.76 45.77
C HIS A 122 -17.22 13.15 45.87
N SER A 123 -16.92 14.43 45.68
CA SER A 123 -15.56 14.99 45.80
C SER A 123 -15.19 15.22 47.26
N MET A 124 -14.07 14.66 47.73
CA MET A 124 -13.39 15.06 48.97
C MET A 124 -12.19 15.96 48.62
N LEU A 125 -12.24 17.20 49.09
CA LEU A 125 -11.15 18.17 49.01
C LEU A 125 -10.16 17.94 50.16
N HIS A 126 -8.89 17.69 49.84
CA HIS A 126 -7.79 17.79 50.80
C HIS A 126 -7.02 19.08 50.52
N GLN A 127 -6.96 19.97 51.52
CA GLN A 127 -6.20 21.21 51.47
C GLN A 127 -4.71 20.94 51.72
N VAL A 128 -3.85 21.62 50.95
CA VAL A 128 -2.49 22.03 51.35
C VAL A 128 -2.37 23.50 51.02
#